data_AF-A0AAV9VII6-F1
#
_entry.id   AF-A0AAV9VII6-F1
#
_cell.length_a   1.000
_cell.length_b   1.000
_cell.length_c   1.000
_cell.angle_alpha   90.00
_cell.angle_beta   90.00
_cell.angle_gamma   90.00
#
_symmetry.space_group_name_H-M   'P 1'
#
loop_
_entity.id
_entity.type
_entity.pdbx_description
1 polymer ?
#
loop_
_entity_poly.entity_id
_entity_poly.type
_entity_poly.pdbx_seq_one_letter_code
_entity_poly.pdbx_strand_id
1 'polypeptide(L)'
;MTRPAPGDYIIYNRVLSCSGQKLAITYCNKGGPVTVTPLTQLREQIWTIKNYSDGKTQHIIPKKDDNLEVGWGKTGAVVIPPGNYVWTIRDGDDGYTIQDGARTKNWGVEKAVANTKVCISVDRGSPYQRWVLQKVKTSGDY
;
A
#
# COMPACT_ATOMS: atom_id res chain seq x y z
N MET A 1 17.90 2.88 4.50
CA MET A 1 16.42 2.93 4.41
C MET A 1 15.97 4.30 3.91
N THR A 2 15.36 4.36 2.73
CA THR A 2 14.85 5.59 2.11
C THR A 2 13.34 5.50 1.90
N ARG A 3 12.65 6.64 1.86
CA ARG A 3 11.24 6.66 1.44
C ARG A 3 11.14 6.64 -0.09
N PRO A 4 10.09 6.05 -0.69
CA PRO A 4 9.87 6.16 -2.14
C PRO A 4 9.65 7.62 -2.54
N ALA A 5 10.10 7.99 -3.74
CA ALA A 5 9.76 9.28 -4.32
C ALA A 5 8.23 9.37 -4.57
N PRO A 6 7.65 10.58 -4.59
CA PRO A 6 6.27 10.75 -5.04
C PRO A 6 6.05 10.22 -6.46
N GLY A 7 4.86 9.70 -6.73
CA GLY A 7 4.49 9.17 -8.03
C GLY A 7 3.43 8.08 -7.95
N ASP A 8 3.13 7.48 -9.10
CA ASP A 8 2.18 6.38 -9.20
C ASP A 8 2.91 5.03 -9.06
N TYR A 9 2.35 4.15 -8.24
CA TYR A 9 2.93 2.87 -7.90
C TYR A 9 1.89 1.76 -7.94
N ILE A 10 2.34 0.56 -8.31
CA ILE A 10 1.67 -0.68 -7.95
C ILE A 10 2.40 -1.21 -6.72
N ILE A 11 1.63 -1.51 -5.67
CA ILE A 11 2.15 -2.02 -4.40
C ILE A 11 1.69 -3.46 -4.29
N TYR A 12 2.61 -4.42 -4.19
CA TYR A 12 2.25 -5.83 -4.04
C TYR A 12 3.03 -6.50 -2.93
N ASN A 13 2.41 -7.51 -2.32
CA ASN A 13 3.02 -8.23 -1.21
C ASN A 13 4.27 -8.99 -1.69
N ARG A 14 5.30 -9.07 -0.84
CA ARG A 14 6.50 -9.84 -1.14
C ARG A 14 6.21 -11.34 -1.27
N VAL A 15 5.22 -11.84 -0.54
CA VAL A 15 4.79 -13.24 -0.61
C VAL A 15 3.80 -13.43 -1.77
N LEU A 16 4.07 -14.42 -2.61
CA LEU A 16 3.19 -14.82 -3.72
C LEU A 16 2.01 -15.66 -3.20
N SER A 17 0.94 -15.73 -3.99
CA SER A 17 -0.13 -16.72 -3.74
C SER A 17 0.39 -18.16 -3.89
N CYS A 18 -0.40 -19.14 -3.44
CA CYS A 18 -0.09 -20.57 -3.65
C CYS A 18 0.08 -20.96 -5.13
N SER A 19 -0.51 -20.19 -6.04
CA SER A 19 -0.38 -20.34 -7.50
C SER A 19 0.79 -19.54 -8.11
N GLY A 20 1.63 -18.90 -7.29
CA GLY A 20 2.78 -18.11 -7.73
C GLY A 20 2.42 -16.71 -8.25
N GLN A 21 1.20 -16.22 -8.00
CA GLN A 21 0.78 -14.89 -8.47
C GLN A 21 1.22 -13.79 -7.51
N LYS A 22 1.65 -12.65 -8.05
CA LYS A 22 1.84 -11.41 -7.28
C LYS A 22 0.48 -10.91 -6.80
N LEU A 23 0.39 -10.56 -5.51
CA LEU A 23 -0.84 -10.05 -4.90
C LEU A 23 -0.71 -8.54 -4.65
N ALA A 24 -1.37 -7.75 -5.48
CA ALA A 24 -1.32 -6.30 -5.47
C ALA A 24 -2.44 -5.69 -4.62
N ILE A 25 -2.09 -4.65 -3.87
CA ILE A 25 -3.04 -3.81 -3.14
C ILE A 25 -4.05 -3.24 -4.13
N THR A 26 -5.34 -3.45 -3.86
CA THR A 26 -6.46 -3.17 -4.75
C THR A 26 -7.52 -2.36 -4.04
N TYR A 27 -7.94 -1.26 -4.67
CA TYR A 27 -9.09 -0.46 -4.27
C TYR A 27 -10.39 -1.19 -4.64
N CYS A 28 -11.28 -1.36 -3.66
CA CYS A 28 -12.58 -1.99 -3.87
C CYS A 28 -13.70 -0.95 -3.99
N ASN A 29 -13.90 -0.16 -2.94
CA ASN A 29 -14.96 0.84 -2.87
C ASN A 29 -14.67 1.89 -1.80
N LYS A 30 -15.31 3.06 -1.91
CA LYS A 30 -15.30 4.10 -0.88
C LYS A 30 -15.84 3.56 0.44
N GLY A 31 -15.14 3.86 1.55
CA GLY A 31 -15.42 3.35 2.90
C GLY A 31 -15.06 1.88 3.11
N GLY A 32 -14.63 1.17 2.07
CA GLY A 32 -14.32 -0.25 2.11
C GLY A 32 -12.88 -0.54 2.54
N PRO A 33 -12.60 -1.80 2.92
CA PRO A 33 -11.24 -2.25 3.17
C PRO A 33 -10.42 -2.28 1.88
N VAL A 34 -9.14 -2.01 2.03
CA VAL A 34 -8.15 -2.30 0.99
C VAL A 34 -7.87 -3.81 1.01
N THR A 35 -7.84 -4.45 -0.16
CA THR A 35 -7.55 -5.88 -0.28
C THR A 35 -6.35 -6.14 -1.18
N VAL A 36 -5.86 -7.37 -1.21
CA VAL A 36 -4.90 -7.82 -2.21
C VAL A 36 -5.54 -8.73 -3.24
N THR A 37 -5.29 -8.51 -4.53
CA THR A 37 -5.79 -9.36 -5.63
C THR A 37 -4.66 -9.67 -6.61
N PRO A 38 -4.78 -10.69 -7.49
CA PRO A 38 -3.76 -10.95 -8.50
C PRO A 38 -3.44 -9.70 -9.32
N LEU A 39 -2.15 -9.46 -9.57
CA LEU A 39 -1.69 -8.28 -10.29
C LEU A 39 -2.30 -8.19 -11.70
N THR A 40 -3.04 -7.12 -11.96
CA THR A 40 -3.67 -6.78 -13.26
C THR A 40 -3.17 -5.46 -13.85
N GLN A 41 -2.51 -4.61 -13.04
CA GLN A 41 -2.06 -3.25 -13.42
C GLN A 41 -3.20 -2.29 -13.81
N LEU A 42 -4.45 -2.62 -13.45
CA LEU A 42 -5.59 -1.74 -13.64
C LEU A 42 -5.56 -0.57 -12.64
N ARG A 43 -6.36 0.47 -12.91
CA ARG A 43 -6.39 1.70 -12.10
C ARG A 43 -6.71 1.46 -10.62
N GLU A 44 -7.43 0.39 -10.32
CA GLU A 44 -7.76 -0.06 -8.97
C GLU A 44 -6.52 -0.55 -8.19
N GLN A 45 -5.45 -0.93 -8.88
CA GLN A 45 -4.18 -1.37 -8.29
C GLN A 45 -3.06 -0.33 -8.40
N ILE A 46 -3.34 0.83 -8.99
CA ILE A 46 -2.40 1.94 -9.07
C ILE A 46 -2.72 2.92 -7.94
N TRP A 47 -1.69 3.30 -7.20
CA TRP A 47 -1.77 4.18 -6.04
C TRP A 47 -0.79 5.33 -6.21
N THR A 48 -1.27 6.56 -6.08
CA THR A 48 -0.44 7.74 -6.02
C THR A 48 0.11 7.89 -4.61
N ILE A 49 1.44 7.87 -4.48
CA ILE A 49 2.15 8.20 -3.24
C ILE A 49 2.54 9.67 -3.30
N LYS A 50 2.15 10.46 -2.29
CA LYS A 50 2.43 11.89 -2.20
C LYS A 50 3.07 12.23 -0.87
N ASN A 51 4.08 13.10 -0.85
CA ASN A 51 4.71 13.55 0.39
C ASN A 51 3.75 14.37 1.24
N TYR A 52 3.78 14.15 2.55
CA TYR A 52 3.20 15.05 3.54
C TYR A 52 4.23 16.13 3.95
N SER A 53 3.74 17.21 4.56
CA SER A 53 4.54 18.40 4.91
C SER A 53 5.57 18.16 6.01
N ASP A 54 5.43 17.08 6.80
CA ASP A 54 6.35 16.72 7.89
C ASP A 54 7.71 16.17 7.41
N GLY A 55 7.88 15.99 6.09
CA GLY A 55 9.09 15.46 5.46
C GLY A 55 9.35 13.96 5.71
N LYS A 56 8.48 13.28 6.46
CA LYS A 56 8.69 11.89 6.94
C LYS A 56 7.61 10.94 6.44
N THR A 57 6.37 11.39 6.35
CA THR A 57 5.21 10.58 6.02
C THR A 57 4.65 10.92 4.64
N GLN A 58 3.79 10.04 4.13
CA GLN A 58 3.24 10.12 2.78
C GLN A 58 1.76 9.69 2.79
N HIS A 59 0.98 10.30 1.91
CA HIS A 59 -0.37 9.86 1.57
C HIS A 59 -0.30 8.71 0.57
N ILE A 60 -1.30 7.84 0.62
CA ILE A 60 -1.53 6.79 -0.38
C ILE A 60 -2.95 7.02 -0.92
N ILE A 61 -3.06 7.32 -2.21
CA ILE A 61 -4.30 7.77 -2.88
C ILE A 61 -4.61 6.78 -4.00
N PRO A 62 -5.83 6.21 -4.10
CA PRO A 62 -6.15 5.30 -5.19
C PRO A 62 -6.26 6.07 -6.51
N LYS A 63 -5.59 5.60 -7.57
CA LYS A 63 -5.68 6.25 -8.88
C LYS A 63 -7.08 6.18 -9.48
N LYS A 64 -7.89 5.21 -9.04
CA LYS A 64 -9.29 5.09 -9.45
C LYS A 64 -10.17 6.25 -8.98
N ASP A 65 -9.86 6.86 -7.84
CA ASP A 65 -10.60 7.98 -7.25
C ASP A 65 -9.65 8.86 -6.42
N ASP A 66 -9.15 9.93 -7.01
CA ASP A 66 -8.16 10.83 -6.42
C ASP A 66 -8.73 11.76 -5.33
N ASN A 67 -10.05 11.72 -5.09
CA ASN A 67 -10.70 12.44 -4.00
C ASN A 67 -10.77 11.62 -2.71
N LEU A 68 -10.04 10.50 -2.63
CA LEU A 68 -9.98 9.62 -1.46
C LEU A 68 -8.53 9.39 -1.06
N GLU A 69 -8.31 8.88 0.16
CA GLU A 69 -7.00 8.40 0.59
C GLU A 69 -7.12 7.17 1.48
N VAL A 70 -6.02 6.45 1.67
CA VAL A 70 -6.00 5.30 2.58
C VAL A 70 -5.82 5.79 4.02
N GLY A 71 -6.80 5.47 4.86
CA GLY A 71 -6.77 5.67 6.31
C GLY A 71 -6.76 4.36 7.09
N TRP A 72 -6.77 4.48 8.42
CA TRP A 72 -6.83 3.35 9.34
C TRP A 72 -8.27 3.19 9.87
N GLY A 73 -8.95 2.13 9.45
CA GLY A 73 -10.27 1.75 9.95
C GLY A 73 -10.21 0.62 10.99
N LYS A 74 -11.37 0.26 11.55
CA LYS A 74 -11.47 -0.79 12.59
C LYS A 74 -10.86 -2.14 12.20
N THR A 75 -10.85 -2.46 10.91
CA THR A 75 -10.44 -3.77 10.38
C THR A 75 -9.11 -3.74 9.60
N GLY A 76 -8.41 -2.60 9.57
CA GLY A 76 -7.17 -2.42 8.81
C GLY A 76 -7.18 -1.19 7.93
N ALA A 77 -6.49 -1.26 6.79
CA ALA A 77 -6.43 -0.17 5.83
C ALA A 77 -7.78 -0.03 5.10
N VAL A 78 -8.30 1.19 5.02
CA VAL A 78 -9.59 1.53 4.38
C VAL A 78 -9.43 2.75 3.49
N VAL A 79 -10.25 2.88 2.43
CA VAL A 79 -10.24 4.06 1.56
C VAL A 79 -11.37 5.00 1.92
N ILE A 80 -11.07 6.23 2.33
CA ILE A 80 -12.03 7.19 2.89
C ILE A 80 -11.76 8.61 2.38
N PRO A 81 -12.68 9.57 2.58
CA PRO A 81 -12.42 10.97 2.25
C PRO A 81 -11.13 11.49 2.92
N PRO A 82 -10.45 12.49 2.34
CA PRO A 82 -9.21 13.01 2.86
C PRO A 82 -9.39 13.58 4.27
N GLY A 83 -8.48 13.21 5.17
CA GLY A 83 -8.44 13.62 6.57
C GLY A 83 -7.02 13.80 7.09
N ASN A 84 -6.03 13.91 6.19
CA ASN A 84 -4.59 13.89 6.48
C ASN A 84 -4.12 12.54 7.04
N TYR A 85 -4.63 11.45 6.48
CA TYR A 85 -4.16 10.11 6.81
C TYR A 85 -2.81 9.84 6.15
N VAL A 86 -1.79 9.57 6.96
CA VAL A 86 -0.40 9.46 6.51
C VAL A 86 0.29 8.19 6.99
N TRP A 87 1.23 7.73 6.18
CA TRP A 87 1.97 6.49 6.41
C TRP A 87 3.48 6.73 6.30
N THR A 88 4.25 6.07 7.15
CA THR A 88 5.71 6.00 7.01
C THR A 88 6.05 4.84 6.09
N ILE A 89 6.48 5.15 4.86
CA ILE A 89 6.91 4.13 3.89
C ILE A 89 8.44 4.11 3.81
N ARG A 90 9.08 2.96 4.05
CA ARG A 90 10.56 2.83 4.08
C ARG A 90 11.02 1.57 3.39
N ASP A 91 12.02 1.72 2.54
CA ASP A 91 12.75 0.62 1.92
C ASP A 91 13.69 -0.06 2.93
N GLY A 92 13.92 -1.35 2.75
CA GLY A 92 14.76 -2.20 3.57
C GLY A 92 15.21 -3.44 2.78
N ASP A 93 16.18 -4.18 3.32
CA ASP A 93 16.83 -5.31 2.62
C ASP A 93 15.85 -6.45 2.28
N ASP A 94 14.74 -6.55 3.02
CA ASP A 94 13.67 -7.53 2.84
C ASP A 94 12.40 -6.93 2.19
N GLY A 95 12.49 -5.71 1.67
CA GLY A 95 11.40 -4.98 1.01
C GLY A 95 10.89 -3.78 1.81
N TYR A 96 9.86 -3.14 1.28
CA TYR A 96 9.27 -1.96 1.89
C TYR A 96 8.38 -2.31 3.07
N THR A 97 8.45 -1.47 4.10
CA THR A 97 7.46 -1.39 5.18
C THR A 97 6.52 -0.21 4.92
N ILE A 98 5.26 -0.37 5.31
CA ILE A 98 4.25 0.70 5.30
C ILE A 98 3.68 0.76 6.71
N GLN A 99 4.08 1.78 7.46
CA GLN A 99 3.79 1.91 8.87
C GLN A 99 2.84 3.07 9.15
N ASP A 100 2.14 3.02 10.29
CA ASP A 100 1.48 4.19 10.84
C ASP A 100 2.47 5.35 11.09
N GLY A 101 1.94 6.56 11.28
CA GLY A 101 2.76 7.76 11.52
C GLY A 101 3.71 7.63 12.73
N ALA A 102 3.29 6.90 13.77
CA ALA A 102 4.09 6.64 14.97
C ALA A 102 5.06 5.46 14.82
N ARG A 103 5.05 4.72 13.70
CA ARG A 103 5.91 3.58 13.41
C ARG A 103 5.78 2.42 14.40
N THR A 104 4.57 2.19 14.89
CA THR A 104 4.24 1.14 15.86
C THR A 104 3.57 -0.08 15.22
N LYS A 105 2.92 0.09 14.06
CA LYS A 105 2.22 -0.95 13.31
C LYS A 105 2.61 -0.92 11.85
N ASN A 106 2.63 -2.10 11.23
CA ASN A 106 2.89 -2.31 9.82
C ASN A 106 1.64 -2.83 9.11
N TRP A 107 1.50 -2.43 7.86
CA TRP A 107 0.58 -3.06 6.93
C TRP A 107 1.06 -4.45 6.59
N GLY A 108 0.12 -5.38 6.49
CA GLY A 108 0.39 -6.73 6.01
C GLY A 108 -0.88 -7.41 5.54
N VAL A 109 -0.74 -8.70 5.25
CA VAL A 109 -1.86 -9.62 5.04
C VAL A 109 -1.72 -10.78 6.00
N GLU A 110 -2.82 -11.35 6.46
CA GLU A 110 -2.75 -12.54 7.33
C GLU A 110 -2.36 -13.79 6.54
N LYS A 111 -2.71 -13.83 5.26
CA LYS A 111 -2.44 -14.92 4.32
C LYS A 111 -2.22 -14.35 2.92
N ALA A 112 -1.34 -14.98 2.14
CA ALA A 112 -1.14 -14.63 0.73
C ALA A 112 -2.22 -15.29 -0.15
N VAL A 113 -3.47 -14.85 0.03
CA VAL A 113 -4.63 -15.31 -0.74
C VAL A 113 -5.36 -14.10 -1.32
N ALA A 114 -5.85 -14.24 -2.54
CA ALA A 114 -6.65 -13.20 -3.17
C ALA A 114 -7.86 -12.78 -2.31
N ASN A 115 -8.22 -11.50 -2.37
CA ASN A 115 -9.26 -10.84 -1.59
C ASN A 115 -8.98 -10.76 -0.07
N THR A 116 -7.77 -11.11 0.38
CA THR A 116 -7.36 -10.88 1.77
C THR A 116 -7.26 -9.39 2.04
N LYS A 117 -7.80 -8.94 3.17
CA LYS A 117 -7.74 -7.53 3.59
C LYS A 117 -6.33 -7.16 4.02
N VAL A 118 -5.94 -5.92 3.74
CA VAL A 118 -4.70 -5.35 4.27
C VAL A 118 -4.93 -4.99 5.74
N CYS A 119 -4.31 -5.74 6.64
CA CYS A 119 -4.40 -5.53 8.07
C CYS A 119 -3.28 -4.59 8.55
N ILE A 120 -3.48 -3.97 9.71
CA ILE A 120 -2.49 -3.10 10.36
C ILE A 120 -2.20 -3.67 11.73
N SER A 121 -0.99 -4.17 11.94
CA SER A 121 -0.64 -4.95 13.13
C SER A 121 0.81 -4.72 13.55
N VAL A 122 1.19 -5.21 14.73
CA VAL A 122 2.59 -5.12 15.19
C VAL A 122 3.48 -5.88 14.20
N ASP A 123 4.60 -5.28 13.83
CA ASP A 123 5.59 -5.97 13.01
C ASP A 123 6.29 -7.07 13.81
N ARG A 124 6.29 -8.28 13.27
CA ARG A 124 7.00 -9.43 13.86
C ARG A 124 8.10 -9.95 12.94
N GLY A 125 8.56 -9.13 12.00
CA GLY A 125 9.54 -9.53 10.98
C GLY A 125 8.95 -10.43 9.90
N SER A 126 7.63 -10.40 9.72
CA SER A 126 6.93 -11.31 8.82
C SER A 126 7.08 -10.85 7.36
N PRO A 127 7.39 -11.75 6.39
CA PRO A 127 7.41 -11.38 4.98
C PRO A 127 6.04 -10.95 4.46
N TYR A 128 4.95 -11.34 5.13
CA TYR A 128 3.60 -10.86 4.81
C TYR A 128 3.38 -9.38 5.14
N GLN A 129 4.29 -8.76 5.90
CA GLN A 129 4.33 -7.33 6.22
C GLN A 129 5.41 -6.59 5.41
N ARG A 130 5.91 -7.20 4.34
CA ARG A 130 6.85 -6.61 3.40
C ARG A 130 6.22 -6.45 2.04
N TRP A 131 6.50 -5.33 1.41
CA TRP A 131 5.89 -4.90 0.16
C TRP A 131 6.96 -4.62 -0.88
N VAL A 132 6.56 -4.72 -2.13
CA VAL A 132 7.34 -4.25 -3.27
C VAL A 132 6.58 -3.10 -3.91
N LEU A 133 7.28 -1.98 -4.12
CA LEU A 133 6.74 -0.81 -4.78
C LEU A 133 7.31 -0.74 -6.21
N GLN A 134 6.46 -0.98 -7.19
CA GLN A 134 6.80 -0.86 -8.60
C GLN A 134 6.27 0.47 -9.13
N LYS A 135 7.17 1.39 -9.50
CA LYS A 135 6.78 2.68 -10.10
C LYS A 135 6.09 2.44 -11.44
N VAL A 136 4.94 3.06 -11.65
CA VAL A 136 4.25 3.09 -12.94
C VAL A 136 4.94 4.14 -13.80
N LYS A 137 5.57 3.71 -14.89
CA LYS A 137 6.13 4.64 -15.87
C LYS A 137 4.98 5.38 -16.55
N THR A 138 5.05 6.70 -16.61
CA THR A 138 4.18 7.47 -17.51
C THR A 138 4.82 7.45 -18.89
N SER A 139 4.02 7.31 -19.94
CA SER A 139 4.51 7.39 -21.33
C SER A 139 5.23 8.73 -21.53
N GLY A 140 6.56 8.70 -21.63
CA GLY A 140 7.39 9.90 -21.75
C GLY A 140 8.77 9.80 -21.09
N ASP A 141 8.96 8.86 -20.15
CA ASP A 141 10.26 8.61 -19.53
C ASP A 141 11.11 7.68 -20.43
N TYR A 142 11.85 8.27 -21.37
CA TYR A 142 12.94 7.62 -22.12
C TYR A 142 14.27 7.71 -21.35
#